data_AF-A0A3C1GMW3-F1
#
_entry.id   AF-A0A3C1GMW3-F1
#
_cell.length_a   1.000
_cell.length_b   1.000
_cell.length_c   1.000
_cell.angle_alpha   90.00
_cell.angle_beta   90.00
_cell.angle_gamma   90.00
#
_symmetry.space_group_name_H-M   'P 1'
#
loop_
_entity.id
_entity.type
_entity.pdbx_description
1 polymer ?
#
loop_
_entity_poly.entity_id
_entity_poly.type
_entity_poly.pdbx_seq_one_letter_code
_entity_poly.pdbx_strand_id
1 'polypeptide(L)'
;MAKPKRIATDEERARVRRLVGFGIPQNAICRMLGMTKRVFLREFREECAEGTHAVVERVANKLYSQALRGNVACMIFLLKCRGGAAWKERLSMEHSGPDGEPIQVQQRAVLILPPLADE
;
A
#
# COMPACT_ATOMS: atom_id res chain seq x y z
N MET A 1 22.36 -30.35 -20.67
CA MET A 1 22.81 -29.06 -21.23
C MET A 1 22.11 -27.94 -20.46
N ALA A 2 22.82 -26.89 -20.04
CA ALA A 2 22.23 -25.78 -19.29
C ALA A 2 21.31 -24.95 -20.19
N LYS A 3 20.07 -24.71 -19.75
CA LYS A 3 19.09 -23.89 -20.50
C LYS A 3 19.60 -22.44 -20.52
N PRO A 4 19.63 -21.76 -21.68
CA PRO A 4 20.16 -20.40 -21.78
C PRO A 4 19.43 -19.44 -20.85
N LYS A 5 20.18 -18.50 -20.25
CA LYS A 5 19.64 -17.52 -19.30
C LYS A 5 18.71 -16.56 -20.05
N ARG A 6 17.41 -16.63 -19.74
CA ARG A 6 16.41 -15.66 -20.24
C ARG A 6 16.78 -14.25 -19.77
N ILE A 7 16.81 -13.30 -20.69
CA ILE A 7 16.98 -11.86 -20.44
C ILE A 7 15.66 -11.18 -20.78
N ALA A 8 15.14 -10.36 -19.87
CA ALA A 8 13.91 -9.61 -20.12
C ALA A 8 14.14 -8.46 -21.12
N THR A 9 13.20 -8.30 -22.05
CA THR A 9 13.17 -7.18 -23.00
C THR A 9 12.66 -5.89 -22.33
N ASP A 10 12.97 -4.73 -22.91
CA ASP A 10 12.50 -3.45 -22.39
C ASP A 10 10.97 -3.33 -22.38
N GLU A 11 10.29 -3.93 -23.36
CA GLU A 11 8.83 -3.99 -23.40
C GLU A 11 8.25 -4.79 -22.24
N GLU A 12 8.85 -5.94 -21.91
CA GLU A 12 8.45 -6.75 -20.77
C GLU A 12 8.69 -6.01 -19.45
N ARG A 13 9.82 -5.31 -19.32
CA ARG A 13 10.13 -4.48 -18.15
C ARG A 13 9.09 -3.37 -17.98
N ALA A 14 8.79 -2.64 -19.05
CA ALA A 14 7.76 -1.61 -19.03
C ALA A 14 6.38 -2.19 -18.68
N ARG A 15 6.06 -3.38 -19.18
CA ARG A 15 4.81 -4.08 -18.85
C ARG A 15 4.77 -4.47 -17.37
N VAL A 16 5.82 -5.10 -16.83
CA VAL A 16 5.89 -5.51 -15.42
C VAL A 16 5.80 -4.31 -14.49
N ARG A 17 6.55 -3.23 -14.77
CA ARG A 17 6.52 -1.99 -13.96
C ARG A 17 5.10 -1.43 -13.84
N ARG A 18 4.33 -1.44 -14.94
CA ARG A 18 2.90 -1.03 -14.91
C ARG A 18 2.03 -1.98 -14.10
N LEU A 19 2.14 -3.29 -14.33
CA LEU A 19 1.29 -4.28 -13.65
C LEU A 19 1.53 -4.28 -12.13
N VAL A 20 2.79 -4.15 -11.70
CA VAL A 20 3.14 -3.99 -10.29
C VAL A 20 2.57 -2.67 -9.76
N GLY A 21 2.73 -1.58 -10.50
CA GLY A 21 2.19 -0.29 -10.09
C GLY A 21 0.66 -0.25 -9.97
N PHE A 22 -0.05 -1.15 -10.66
CA PHE A 22 -1.49 -1.35 -10.51
C PHE A 22 -1.88 -2.24 -9.31
N GLY A 23 -0.90 -2.82 -8.60
CA GLY A 23 -1.13 -3.72 -7.47
C GLY A 23 -1.41 -5.17 -7.87
N ILE A 24 -1.12 -5.57 -9.11
CA ILE A 24 -1.33 -6.96 -9.53
C ILE A 24 -0.28 -7.85 -8.83
N PRO A 25 -0.70 -8.97 -8.21
CA PRO A 25 0.23 -9.83 -7.48
C PRO A 25 1.25 -10.47 -8.42
N GLN A 26 2.51 -10.55 -7.97
CA GLN A 26 3.62 -11.10 -8.75
C GLN A 26 3.34 -12.50 -9.31
N ASN A 27 2.64 -13.35 -8.54
CA ASN A 27 2.26 -14.69 -8.98
C ASN A 27 1.32 -14.66 -10.21
N ALA A 28 0.40 -13.70 -10.28
CA ALA A 28 -0.45 -13.52 -11.45
C ALA A 28 0.35 -13.01 -12.65
N ILE A 29 1.25 -12.05 -12.44
CA ILE A 29 2.15 -11.53 -13.48
C ILE A 29 3.04 -12.65 -14.04
N CYS A 30 3.57 -13.53 -13.18
CA CYS A 30 4.33 -14.71 -13.58
C CYS A 30 3.52 -15.63 -14.51
N ARG A 31 2.25 -15.89 -14.19
CA ARG A 31 1.34 -16.67 -15.05
C ARG A 31 1.09 -15.97 -16.39
N MET A 32 0.86 -14.65 -16.38
CA MET A 32 0.64 -13.85 -17.60
C MET A 32 1.83 -13.85 -18.55
N LEU A 33 3.05 -13.98 -18.01
CA LEU A 33 4.29 -13.99 -18.79
C LEU A 33 4.85 -15.40 -19.00
N GLY A 34 4.16 -16.44 -18.54
CA GLY A 34 4.58 -17.83 -18.71
C GLY A 34 5.92 -18.17 -18.05
N MET A 35 6.24 -17.59 -16.89
CA MET A 35 7.51 -17.80 -16.21
C MET A 35 7.38 -18.16 -14.74
N THR A 36 8.43 -18.76 -14.19
CA THR A 36 8.48 -19.10 -12.75
C THR A 36 8.86 -17.88 -11.92
N LYS A 37 8.42 -17.85 -10.66
CA LYS A 37 8.73 -16.77 -9.71
C LYS A 37 10.23 -16.54 -9.54
N ARG A 38 11.03 -17.61 -9.61
CA ARG A 38 12.51 -17.54 -9.54
C ARG A 38 13.10 -16.73 -10.70
N VAL A 39 12.62 -16.92 -11.93
CA VAL A 39 13.08 -16.15 -13.09
C VAL A 39 12.55 -14.72 -13.01
N PHE A 40 11.28 -14.55 -12.63
CA PHE A 40 10.65 -13.24 -12.48
C PHE A 40 11.42 -12.33 -11.51
N LEU A 41 11.73 -12.79 -10.31
CA LEU A 41 12.45 -11.99 -9.30
C LEU A 41 13.89 -11.65 -9.71
N ARG A 42 14.52 -12.49 -10.53
CA ARG A 42 15.86 -12.23 -11.05
C ARG A 42 15.85 -11.13 -12.11
N GLU A 43 14.87 -11.17 -13.02
CA GLU A 43 14.82 -10.25 -14.15
C GLU A 43 14.12 -8.92 -13.81
N PHE A 44 13.13 -8.92 -12.92
CA PHE A 44 12.22 -7.77 -12.72
C PHE A 44 12.28 -7.14 -11.31
N ARG A 45 13.44 -7.22 -10.65
CA ARG A 45 13.58 -6.74 -9.26
C ARG A 45 13.38 -5.24 -9.15
N GLU A 46 13.96 -4.48 -10.07
CA GLU A 46 13.89 -3.02 -10.11
C GLU A 46 12.47 -2.54 -10.43
N GLU A 47 11.82 -3.17 -11.41
CA GLU A 47 10.44 -2.87 -11.79
C GLU A 47 9.45 -3.16 -10.66
N CYS A 48 9.73 -4.19 -9.84
CA CYS A 48 8.94 -4.47 -8.65
C CYS A 48 9.14 -3.43 -7.55
N ALA A 49 10.35 -2.91 -7.38
CA ALA A 49 10.65 -1.89 -6.38
C ALA A 49 10.09 -0.52 -6.78
N GLU A 50 10.21 -0.16 -8.06
CA GLU A 50 9.88 1.17 -8.56
C GLU A 50 8.44 1.29 -9.05
N GLY A 51 7.81 0.19 -9.50
CA GLY A 51 6.54 0.22 -10.23
C GLY A 51 5.42 0.94 -9.48
N THR A 52 5.30 0.70 -8.18
CA THR A 52 4.32 1.36 -7.31
C THR A 52 4.55 2.85 -7.23
N HIS A 53 5.79 3.27 -6.98
CA HIS A 53 6.14 4.69 -6.88
C HIS A 53 5.92 5.42 -8.22
N ALA A 54 6.31 4.81 -9.34
CA ALA A 54 6.17 5.40 -10.67
C ALA A 54 4.69 5.64 -11.05
N VAL A 55 3.78 4.71 -10.70
CA VAL A 55 2.35 4.91 -10.98
C VAL A 55 1.77 5.98 -10.06
N VAL A 56 2.10 5.95 -8.77
CA VAL A 56 1.64 6.97 -7.80
C VAL A 56 2.11 8.36 -8.20
N GLU A 57 3.37 8.51 -8.63
CA GLU A 57 3.93 9.77 -9.12
C GLU A 57 3.15 10.31 -10.32
N ARG A 58 2.85 9.47 -11.31
CA ARG A 58 2.08 9.88 -12.50
C ARG A 58 0.67 10.35 -12.15
N VAL A 59 0.01 9.67 -11.20
CA VAL A 59 -1.30 10.08 -10.71
C VAL A 59 -1.19 11.39 -9.93
N ALA A 60 -0.18 11.53 -9.06
CA ALA A 60 0.08 12.75 -8.31
C ALA A 60 0.31 13.95 -9.23
N ASN A 61 1.11 13.80 -10.28
CA ASN A 61 1.35 14.85 -11.28
C ASN A 61 0.06 15.30 -11.99
N LYS A 62 -0.81 14.35 -12.36
CA LYS A 62 -2.12 14.68 -12.94
C LYS A 62 -3.03 15.40 -11.95
N LEU A 63 -3.09 14.91 -10.71
CA LEU A 63 -3.90 15.52 -9.65
C LEU A 63 -3.43 16.96 -9.37
N TYR A 64 -2.12 17.17 -9.28
CA TYR A 64 -1.52 18.49 -9.10
C TYR A 64 -1.84 19.43 -10.26
N SER A 65 -1.69 18.96 -11.52
CA SER A 65 -2.05 19.75 -12.70
C SER A 65 -3.54 20.14 -12.72
N GLN A 66 -4.44 19.23 -12.33
CA GLN A 66 -5.86 19.53 -12.21
C GLN A 66 -6.16 20.53 -11.09
N ALA A 67 -5.48 20.41 -9.95
CA ALA A 67 -5.58 21.38 -8.86
C ALA A 67 -5.19 22.79 -9.33
N LEU A 68 -4.07 22.93 -10.04
CA LEU A 68 -3.63 24.22 -10.60
C LEU A 68 -4.60 24.82 -11.64
N ARG A 69 -5.40 23.97 -12.31
CA ARG A 69 -6.46 24.41 -13.25
C ARG A 69 -7.79 24.74 -12.56
N GLY A 70 -7.84 24.74 -11.24
CA GLY A 70 -9.03 25.11 -10.47
C GLY A 70 -9.98 23.95 -10.16
N ASN A 71 -9.56 22.68 -10.32
CA ASN A 71 -10.37 21.56 -9.84
C ASN A 71 -10.42 21.57 -8.30
N VAL A 72 -11.56 22.00 -7.76
CA VAL A 72 -11.78 22.20 -6.32
C VAL A 72 -11.56 20.92 -5.52
N ALA A 73 -12.02 19.77 -6.02
CA ALA A 73 -11.83 18.49 -5.34
C ALA A 73 -10.34 18.11 -5.22
N CYS A 74 -9.56 18.29 -6.30
CA CYS A 74 -8.12 18.06 -6.26
C CYS A 74 -7.38 19.01 -5.31
N MET A 75 -7.76 20.30 -5.30
CA MET A 75 -7.20 21.30 -4.38
C MET A 75 -7.48 20.93 -2.91
N ILE A 76 -8.75 20.64 -2.59
CA ILE A 76 -9.16 20.23 -1.23
C ILE A 76 -8.42 18.97 -0.81
N PHE A 77 -8.39 17.94 -1.66
CA PHE A 77 -7.70 16.69 -1.35
C PHE A 77 -6.22 16.93 -1.04
N LEU A 78 -5.52 17.71 -1.89
CA LEU A 78 -4.10 18.00 -1.69
C LEU A 78 -3.87 18.72 -0.35
N LEU A 79 -4.65 19.76 -0.06
CA LEU A 79 -4.49 20.56 1.16
C LEU A 79 -4.84 19.78 2.42
N LYS A 80 -5.90 18.97 2.41
CA LYS A 80 -6.22 18.06 3.53
C LYS A 80 -5.08 17.08 3.82
N CYS A 81 -4.45 16.54 2.78
CA CYS A 81 -3.39 15.54 2.94
C CYS A 81 -2.00 16.12 3.22
N ARG A 82 -1.68 17.33 2.72
CA ARG A 82 -0.32 17.89 2.71
C ARG A 82 -0.20 19.33 3.18
N GLY A 83 -1.30 20.03 3.42
CA GLY A 83 -1.33 21.42 3.91
C GLY A 83 -0.95 21.58 5.39
N GLY A 84 -0.60 20.50 6.08
CA GLY A 84 -0.19 20.54 7.49
C GLY A 84 -1.36 20.84 8.44
N ALA A 85 -1.04 21.41 9.61
CA ALA A 85 -2.01 21.58 10.70
C ALA A 85 -3.19 22.51 10.37
N ALA A 86 -2.98 23.50 9.48
CA ALA A 86 -4.01 24.47 9.11
C ALA A 86 -5.17 23.86 8.29
N TRP A 87 -4.97 22.68 7.70
CA TRP A 87 -5.94 22.02 6.81
C TRP A 87 -6.43 20.68 7.35
N LYS A 88 -6.06 20.33 8.59
CA LYS A 88 -6.59 19.15 9.29
C LYS A 88 -8.00 19.45 9.79
N GLU A 89 -8.91 18.51 9.58
CA GLU A 89 -10.20 18.53 10.25
C GLU A 89 -9.98 18.35 11.76
N ARG A 90 -10.43 19.31 12.56
CA ARG A 90 -10.45 19.19 14.01
C ARG A 90 -11.79 18.59 14.43
N LEU A 91 -11.80 17.29 14.69
CA LEU A 91 -12.92 16.61 15.32
C LEU A 91 -12.80 16.75 16.84
N SER A 92 -13.80 17.36 17.48
CA SER A 92 -14.01 17.27 18.91
C SER A 92 -15.03 16.16 19.15
N MET A 93 -14.55 14.97 19.52
CA MET A 93 -15.43 13.84 19.83
C MET A 93 -15.51 13.71 21.36
N GLU A 94 -16.71 13.90 21.89
CA GLU A 94 -17.01 13.60 23.28
C GLU A 94 -17.40 12.12 23.38
N HIS A 95 -16.74 11.39 24.27
CA HIS A 95 -16.99 9.99 24.50
C HIS A 95 -17.72 9.84 25.84
N SER A 96 -18.93 9.29 25.80
CA SER A 96 -19.72 8.93 26.97
C SER A 96 -20.22 7.49 26.84
N GLY A 97 -20.56 6.90 27.98
CA GLY A 97 -21.29 5.65 28.08
C GLY A 97 -22.78 5.83 27.77
N PRO A 98 -23.56 4.75 27.89
CA PRO A 98 -25.02 4.80 27.73
C PRO A 98 -25.62 5.92 28.58
N ASP A 99 -26.57 6.66 28.01
CA ASP A 99 -27.26 7.77 28.67
C ASP A 99 -26.37 8.91 29.19
N GLY A 100 -25.12 9.03 28.69
CA GLY A 100 -24.18 10.06 29.13
C GLY A 100 -23.33 9.66 30.35
N GLU A 101 -23.50 8.43 30.84
CA GLU A 101 -22.79 7.91 32.00
C GLU A 101 -21.30 7.64 31.72
N PRO A 102 -20.46 7.42 32.75
CA PRO A 102 -19.08 7.02 32.54
C PRO A 102 -18.95 5.72 31.73
N ILE A 103 -17.96 5.70 30.83
CA ILE A 103 -17.62 4.50 30.04
C ILE A 103 -17.17 3.38 30.98
N GLN A 104 -17.93 2.29 30.99
CA GLN A 104 -17.65 1.12 31.81
C GLN A 104 -16.55 0.26 31.14
N VAL A 105 -15.36 0.23 31.74
CA VAL A 105 -14.24 -0.60 31.26
C VAL A 105 -14.16 -1.87 32.11
N GLN A 106 -14.53 -3.02 31.55
CA GLN A 106 -14.29 -4.32 32.20
C GLN A 106 -12.89 -4.82 31.85
N GLN A 107 -12.01 -4.87 32.84
CA GLN A 107 -10.71 -5.50 32.70
C GLN A 107 -10.81 -6.99 33.04
N ARG A 108 -10.39 -7.86 32.13
CA ARG A 108 -10.23 -9.29 32.39
C ARG A 108 -8.74 -9.64 32.44
N ALA A 109 -8.26 -10.03 33.61
CA ALA A 109 -6.93 -10.61 33.76
C ALA A 109 -7.01 -12.13 33.60
N VAL A 110 -6.14 -12.69 32.76
CA VAL A 110 -5.94 -14.14 32.66
C VAL A 110 -4.54 -14.43 33.21
N LEU A 111 -4.49 -15.18 34.31
CA LEU A 111 -3.23 -15.67 34.86
C LEU A 111 -2.86 -16.96 34.11
N ILE A 112 -1.76 -16.93 33.36
CA ILE A 112 -1.20 -18.13 32.73
C ILE A 112 -0.22 -18.73 33.73
N LEU A 113 -0.62 -19.82 34.37
CA LEU A 113 0.27 -20.58 35.24
C LEU A 113 1.25 -21.41 34.38
N PRO A 114 2.52 -21.55 34.78
CA PRO A 114 3.44 -22.48 34.16
C PRO A 114 2.91 -23.92 34.32
N PRO A 115 3.25 -24.84 33.38
CA PRO A 115 2.86 -26.24 33.52
C PRO A 115 3.41 -26.80 34.85
N LEU A 116 2.57 -27.53 35.57
CA LEU A 116 2.99 -28.28 36.75
C LEU A 116 4.11 -29.23 36.31
N ALA A 117 5.25 -29.20 37.01
CA ALA A 117 6.32 -30.16 36.79
C ALA A 117 5.77 -31.55 37.18
N ASP A 118 5.87 -32.51 36.26
CA ASP A 118 5.55 -33.91 36.53
C ASP A 118 6.60 -34.45 37.52
N GLU A 119 6.14 -35.01 38.66
CA GLU A 119 6.96 -35.74 39.63
C GLU A 119 7.41 -37.11 39.12
#